data_AF-A0A2I4FCB1-F1
#
_entry.id   AF-A0A2I4FCB1-F1
#
_cell.length_a   1.000
_cell.length_b   1.000
_cell.length_c   1.000
_cell.angle_alpha   90.00
_cell.angle_beta   90.00
_cell.angle_gamma   90.00
#
_symmetry.space_group_name_H-M   'P 1'
#
loop_
_entity.id
_entity.type
_entity.pdbx_description
1 polymer ?
#
loop_
_entity_poly.entity_id
_entity_poly.type
_entity_poly.pdbx_seq_one_letter_code
_entity_poly.pdbx_strand_id
1 'polypeptide(L)'
;MGMYEPIRGHDDVEKEQEEEKRGVRHSVEGEDDVEMAVHARSGTAIPNAGRDSNKIEEESSKQKRHQQQRLVSLDVFRGVTVALMIFVDDAGGILPAINHSPWDGLTLADFVMPFFLFIVGISLALTYKNLSCRAVATRKAILRALKLLMLGLFLQGGFFHGLNDLTYGVDIEHMRWMGILQRIAIAYLLAALSEIWLKGDGNVNLVSSLFRQYRFQWALVLMLSALYLSLLYGLYVPDWEYQIPIETSSSPPKLFSVKCGVRGDTGPACNSVGIIDRKILGIQHLYKRPVYARTQQCSINSPSNGPLPSDAPSWCQAPFDPEGLLSSVMAIVSCFVGLHYGHIIVHYKDHRDRIFHWMVTSSCLVVLGLGLNLCGMHFNKALYTFSYMCFTAGVAGILFAGIYFMVDVCGCRRPTFVMEWMGMHALMLYILAACNVLPVFLQGFYWRRPRNNILGLIGIGR
;
A
#
# COMPACT_ATOMS: atom_id res chain seq x y z
N MET A 1 -0.09 -42.26 78.04
CA MET A 1 -0.46 -42.45 76.63
C MET A 1 0.77 -42.13 75.78
N GLY A 2 1.34 -43.01 74.95
CA GLY A 2 0.95 -44.38 74.58
C GLY A 2 -0.32 -44.46 73.72
N MET A 3 -0.39 -45.22 72.62
CA MET A 3 0.58 -46.17 72.05
C MET A 3 0.25 -46.49 70.57
N TYR A 4 1.28 -46.85 69.78
CA TYR A 4 1.26 -47.68 68.55
C TYR A 4 0.50 -47.25 67.25
N GLU A 5 1.15 -47.61 66.14
CA GLU A 5 0.68 -47.80 64.74
C GLU A 5 0.67 -49.35 64.46
N PRO A 6 0.56 -49.96 63.25
CA PRO A 6 0.10 -49.55 61.89
C PRO A 6 -0.79 -50.64 61.16
N ILE A 7 -0.83 -50.68 59.80
CA ILE A 7 -1.21 -51.83 58.89
C ILE A 7 -2.73 -52.18 58.82
N ARG A 8 -3.43 -52.59 57.72
CA ARG A 8 -3.31 -52.74 56.21
C ARG A 8 -4.77 -52.80 55.63
N GLY A 9 -5.12 -53.00 54.34
CA GLY A 9 -4.40 -53.12 53.05
C GLY A 9 -5.07 -54.14 52.07
N HIS A 10 -5.00 -53.90 50.75
CA HIS A 10 -5.48 -54.75 49.61
C HIS A 10 -7.02 -55.00 49.50
N ASP A 11 -7.63 -55.29 48.33
CA ASP A 11 -7.05 -55.64 47.02
C ASP A 11 -7.82 -55.10 45.78
N ASP A 12 -7.03 -54.91 44.72
CA ASP A 12 -7.24 -54.63 43.30
C ASP A 12 -8.53 -55.11 42.57
N VAL A 13 -9.20 -54.17 41.88
CA VAL A 13 -9.94 -54.36 40.61
C VAL A 13 -9.71 -53.09 39.73
N GLU A 14 -9.79 -53.23 38.40
CA GLU A 14 -9.79 -52.11 37.41
C GLU A 14 -8.51 -51.25 37.31
N LYS A 15 -7.40 -51.91 36.96
CA LYS A 15 -6.54 -51.39 35.88
C LYS A 15 -7.15 -51.71 34.50
N GLU A 16 -6.54 -51.18 33.45
CA GLU A 16 -6.83 -51.47 32.02
C GLU A 16 -8.10 -50.82 31.40
N GLN A 17 -8.16 -49.47 31.37
CA GLN A 17 -8.85 -48.79 30.25
C GLN A 17 -8.55 -47.31 29.94
N GLU A 18 -7.85 -46.54 30.79
CA GLU A 18 -7.65 -45.09 30.56
C GLU A 18 -6.40 -44.69 29.73
N GLU A 19 -5.56 -45.64 29.28
CA GLU A 19 -4.57 -45.35 28.23
C GLU A 19 -5.12 -45.68 26.83
N GLU A 20 -4.78 -44.83 25.86
CA GLU A 20 -5.10 -44.93 24.43
C GLU A 20 -6.58 -44.85 23.99
N LYS A 21 -7.19 -43.66 24.15
CA LYS A 21 -8.08 -43.08 23.11
C LYS A 21 -8.18 -41.56 23.14
N ARG A 22 -7.82 -40.95 21.99
CA ARG A 22 -8.31 -39.68 21.39
C ARG A 22 -9.22 -38.83 22.31
N GLY A 23 -8.88 -37.61 22.73
CA GLY A 23 -8.11 -36.60 22.00
C GLY A 23 -8.98 -35.86 20.98
N VAL A 24 -9.64 -34.77 21.43
CA VAL A 24 -10.34 -33.73 20.64
C VAL A 24 -10.64 -32.53 21.58
N ARG A 25 -10.59 -31.30 21.06
CA ARG A 25 -10.89 -30.01 21.73
C ARG A 25 -9.95 -29.58 22.88
N HIS A 26 -9.76 -28.28 23.16
CA HIS A 26 -10.22 -27.09 22.43
C HIS A 26 -9.07 -26.07 22.31
N SER A 27 -8.76 -25.62 21.09
CA SER A 27 -7.92 -24.43 20.92
C SER A 27 -8.69 -23.21 21.38
N VAL A 28 -8.03 -22.36 22.18
CA VAL A 28 -8.42 -20.97 22.44
C VAL A 28 -7.31 -20.12 21.84
N GLU A 29 -7.52 -19.66 20.60
CA GLU A 29 -6.59 -18.74 19.94
C GLU A 29 -6.88 -17.33 20.46
N GLY A 30 -6.12 -16.90 21.47
CA GLY A 30 -6.04 -15.51 21.89
C GLY A 30 -5.19 -14.69 20.91
N GLU A 31 -5.65 -13.50 20.57
CA GLU A 31 -4.94 -12.58 19.68
C GLU A 31 -3.77 -11.89 20.39
N ASP A 32 -2.56 -11.98 19.82
CA ASP A 32 -1.46 -11.03 20.04
C ASP A 32 -0.38 -11.18 18.94
N ASP A 33 0.71 -10.40 19.02
CA ASP A 33 1.89 -10.41 18.14
C ASP A 33 1.70 -9.95 16.67
N VAL A 34 1.53 -8.64 16.48
CA VAL A 34 1.82 -7.95 15.21
C VAL A 34 3.16 -7.18 15.29
N GLU A 35 4.25 -7.86 15.69
CA GLU A 35 5.60 -7.29 15.62
C GLU A 35 6.68 -8.30 15.17
N MET A 36 7.83 -7.80 14.65
CA MET A 36 8.95 -8.62 14.22
C MET A 36 10.00 -8.82 15.33
N ALA A 37 9.95 -9.97 16.01
CA ALA A 37 11.08 -10.51 16.75
C ALA A 37 11.32 -11.98 16.37
N VAL A 38 12.57 -12.34 16.03
CA VAL A 38 12.96 -13.73 15.72
C VAL A 38 13.77 -14.29 16.88
N HIS A 39 13.10 -14.96 17.81
CA HIS A 39 13.77 -15.74 18.85
C HIS A 39 14.13 -17.15 18.35
N ALA A 40 15.40 -17.34 18.01
CA ALA A 40 15.99 -18.68 17.92
C ALA A 40 16.56 -19.05 19.31
N ARG A 41 15.92 -19.99 20.00
CA ARG A 41 16.54 -20.65 21.17
C ARG A 41 17.54 -21.70 20.66
N SER A 42 18.76 -21.64 21.16
CA SER A 42 19.71 -22.75 21.14
C SER A 42 20.49 -22.71 22.45
N GLY A 43 20.65 -23.86 23.10
CA GLY A 43 21.26 -23.94 24.41
C GLY A 43 21.91 -25.29 24.64
N THR A 44 23.24 -25.28 24.76
CA THR A 44 24.07 -26.37 25.27
C THR A 44 25.31 -25.73 25.88
N ALA A 45 25.66 -26.10 27.10
CA ALA A 45 26.68 -25.41 27.90
C ALA A 45 27.83 -26.35 28.28
N ILE A 46 29.07 -25.92 27.99
CA ILE A 46 30.33 -26.48 28.51
C ILE A 46 31.25 -25.27 28.82
N PRO A 47 31.99 -25.22 29.96
CA PRO A 47 32.46 -23.95 30.53
C PRO A 47 33.94 -23.56 30.23
N ASN A 48 34.29 -22.35 30.72
CA ASN A 48 35.64 -21.81 30.98
C ASN A 48 36.48 -21.20 29.83
N ALA A 49 36.21 -19.93 29.51
CA ALA A 49 37.14 -18.99 28.86
C ALA A 49 36.88 -17.52 29.30
N GLY A 50 36.70 -17.28 30.60
CA GLY A 50 35.98 -16.11 31.15
C GLY A 50 36.69 -14.74 31.18
N ARG A 51 37.39 -14.30 30.12
CA ARG A 51 37.86 -12.90 30.02
C ARG A 51 37.82 -12.28 28.63
N ASP A 52 38.43 -12.92 27.63
CA ASP A 52 38.40 -12.40 26.25
C ASP A 52 37.03 -12.62 25.57
N SER A 53 36.32 -13.69 25.94
CA SER A 53 34.95 -13.97 25.49
C SER A 53 34.02 -12.78 25.71
N ASN A 54 34.03 -12.16 26.90
CA ASN A 54 33.16 -11.00 27.20
C ASN A 54 33.45 -9.81 26.28
N LYS A 55 34.70 -9.62 25.84
CA LYS A 55 35.09 -8.51 24.96
C LYS A 55 34.67 -8.77 23.52
N ILE A 56 34.84 -10.02 23.06
CA ILE A 56 34.35 -10.50 21.76
C ILE A 56 32.82 -10.48 21.72
N GLU A 57 32.14 -10.79 22.83
CA GLU A 57 30.68 -10.68 22.96
C GLU A 57 30.19 -9.23 23.06
N GLU A 58 30.91 -8.33 23.72
CA GLU A 58 30.63 -6.89 23.66
C GLU A 58 30.74 -6.34 22.24
N GLU A 59 31.83 -6.64 21.52
CA GLU A 59 32.02 -6.18 20.14
C GLU A 59 31.03 -6.85 19.18
N SER A 60 30.77 -8.16 19.32
CA SER A 60 29.75 -8.89 18.58
C SER A 60 28.33 -8.36 18.85
N SER A 61 27.99 -8.00 20.09
CA SER A 61 26.68 -7.47 20.45
C SER A 61 26.50 -5.99 20.05
N LYS A 62 27.56 -5.17 20.14
CA LYS A 62 27.60 -3.80 19.56
C LYS A 62 27.45 -3.85 18.04
N GLN A 63 28.15 -4.77 17.36
CA GLN A 63 28.06 -4.93 15.91
C GLN A 63 26.70 -5.51 15.47
N LYS A 64 26.12 -6.45 16.22
CA LYS A 64 24.73 -6.93 16.02
C LYS A 64 23.71 -5.80 16.23
N ARG A 65 23.83 -5.00 17.30
CA ARG A 65 22.99 -3.82 17.52
C ARG A 65 23.05 -2.86 16.35
N HIS A 66 24.22 -2.59 15.78
CA HIS A 66 24.35 -1.76 14.58
C HIS A 66 23.72 -2.38 13.33
N GLN A 67 23.79 -3.71 13.16
CA GLN A 67 23.14 -4.41 12.03
C GLN A 67 21.60 -4.47 12.12
N GLN A 68 21.04 -4.31 13.31
CA GLN A 68 19.59 -4.33 13.60
C GLN A 68 18.94 -2.93 13.64
N GLN A 69 19.69 -1.84 13.49
CA GLN A 69 19.10 -0.50 13.51
C GLN A 69 18.13 -0.30 12.32
N ARG A 70 16.87 -0.02 12.68
CA ARG A 70 15.79 0.37 11.79
C ARG A 70 16.14 1.72 11.14
N LEU A 71 15.82 1.86 9.84
CA LEU A 71 16.23 3.04 9.07
C LEU A 71 15.29 4.21 9.34
N VAL A 72 15.72 5.14 10.18
CA VAL A 72 14.87 6.23 10.72
C VAL A 72 14.28 7.11 9.60
N SER A 73 15.08 7.48 8.60
CA SER A 73 14.61 8.26 7.45
C SER A 73 13.47 7.61 6.65
N LEU A 74 13.39 6.28 6.62
CA LEU A 74 12.35 5.54 5.90
C LEU A 74 11.01 5.55 6.64
N ASP A 75 11.04 5.48 7.97
CA ASP A 75 9.83 5.67 8.79
C ASP A 75 9.42 7.15 8.78
N VAL A 76 10.36 8.10 8.92
CA VAL A 76 10.07 9.54 8.78
C VAL A 76 9.43 9.88 7.44
N PHE A 77 9.94 9.35 6.31
CA PHE A 77 9.32 9.57 5.00
C PHE A 77 7.92 8.94 4.91
N ARG A 78 7.70 7.77 5.53
CA ARG A 78 6.35 7.18 5.62
C ARG A 78 5.41 8.05 6.46
N GLY A 79 5.86 8.60 7.58
CA GLY A 79 5.06 9.50 8.41
C GLY A 79 4.72 10.83 7.72
N VAL A 80 5.68 11.42 6.99
CA VAL A 80 5.43 12.58 6.12
C VAL A 80 4.37 12.24 5.06
N THR A 81 4.40 11.04 4.49
CA THR A 81 3.39 10.60 3.51
C THR A 81 2.01 10.37 4.15
N VAL A 82 1.94 9.85 5.39
CA VAL A 82 0.68 9.73 6.17
C VAL A 82 0.14 11.10 6.57
N ALA A 83 0.99 12.02 7.01
CA ALA A 83 0.60 13.38 7.35
C ALA A 83 0.08 14.14 6.11
N LEU A 84 0.74 13.95 4.96
CA LEU A 84 0.31 14.50 3.68
C LEU A 84 -1.07 13.95 3.26
N MET A 85 -1.29 12.63 3.37
CA MET A 85 -2.57 11.98 3.10
C MET A 85 -3.71 12.60 3.92
N ILE A 86 -3.57 12.64 5.26
CA ILE A 86 -4.58 13.25 6.15
C ILE A 86 -4.83 14.72 5.76
N PHE A 87 -3.76 15.48 5.53
CA PHE A 87 -3.87 16.89 5.15
C PHE A 87 -4.61 17.11 3.82
N VAL A 88 -4.40 16.26 2.81
CA VAL A 88 -5.10 16.42 1.52
C VAL A 88 -6.54 15.91 1.54
N ASP A 89 -6.83 14.90 2.36
CA ASP A 89 -8.20 14.41 2.58
C ASP A 89 -9.06 15.49 3.27
N ASP A 90 -8.54 16.12 4.33
CA ASP A 90 -9.25 17.18 5.09
C ASP A 90 -9.27 18.53 4.34
N ALA A 91 -8.11 19.03 3.88
CA ALA A 91 -8.00 20.38 3.29
C ALA A 91 -8.28 20.44 1.79
N GLY A 92 -8.34 19.30 1.09
CA GLY A 92 -8.61 19.23 -0.34
C GLY A 92 -9.99 19.79 -0.72
N GLY A 93 -10.98 19.72 0.19
CA GLY A 93 -12.29 20.35 -0.04
C GLY A 93 -12.24 21.88 -0.19
N ILE A 94 -11.19 22.54 0.31
CA ILE A 94 -11.08 24.00 0.42
C ILE A 94 -10.22 24.58 -0.71
N LEU A 95 -9.11 23.91 -1.07
CA LEU A 95 -8.12 24.43 -2.02
C LEU A 95 -7.90 23.46 -3.19
N PRO A 96 -8.27 23.82 -4.45
CA PRO A 96 -8.15 22.95 -5.61
C PRO A 96 -6.72 22.45 -5.92
N ALA A 97 -5.68 23.19 -5.52
CA ALA A 97 -4.28 22.78 -5.68
C ALA A 97 -3.82 21.72 -4.65
N ILE A 98 -4.56 21.58 -3.54
CA ILE A 98 -4.34 20.55 -2.53
C ILE A 98 -5.12 19.28 -2.93
N ASN A 99 -6.37 19.45 -3.36
CA ASN A 99 -7.22 18.36 -3.88
C ASN A 99 -6.60 17.67 -5.10
N HIS A 100 -6.99 16.42 -5.35
CA HIS A 100 -6.69 15.68 -6.57
C HIS A 100 -6.98 16.44 -7.86
N SER A 101 -6.14 16.24 -8.89
CA SER A 101 -6.44 16.60 -10.27
C SER A 101 -7.73 15.90 -10.78
N PRO A 102 -8.59 16.55 -11.59
CA PRO A 102 -9.84 15.94 -12.07
C PRO A 102 -9.67 14.80 -13.09
N TRP A 103 -8.64 14.85 -13.94
CA TRP A 103 -8.30 13.77 -14.87
C TRP A 103 -6.81 13.80 -15.19
N ASP A 104 -6.40 14.71 -16.08
CA ASP A 104 -5.01 15.06 -16.34
C ASP A 104 -4.55 16.20 -15.42
N GLY A 105 -3.24 16.30 -15.24
CA GLY A 105 -2.57 17.23 -14.34
C GLY A 105 -1.88 16.54 -13.17
N LEU A 106 -1.39 17.35 -12.23
CA LEU A 106 -0.70 16.88 -11.04
C LEU A 106 -0.88 17.88 -9.89
N THR A 107 -1.44 17.45 -8.78
CA THR A 107 -1.65 18.27 -7.57
C THR A 107 -1.04 17.60 -6.33
N LEU A 108 -1.12 18.26 -5.17
CA LEU A 108 -0.44 17.78 -3.95
C LEU A 108 -0.90 16.38 -3.50
N ALA A 109 -2.21 16.10 -3.57
CA ALA A 109 -2.77 14.79 -3.24
C ALA A 109 -2.28 13.64 -4.12
N ASP A 110 -1.87 13.94 -5.35
CA ASP A 110 -1.53 12.92 -6.33
C ASP A 110 -0.20 12.21 -6.00
N PHE A 111 0.69 12.85 -5.22
CA PHE A 111 1.98 12.27 -4.81
C PHE A 111 1.88 11.18 -3.72
N VAL A 112 0.78 11.15 -2.95
CA VAL A 112 0.64 10.30 -1.75
C VAL A 112 0.84 8.81 -2.06
N MET A 113 0.15 8.29 -3.07
CA MET A 113 0.23 6.86 -3.41
C MET A 113 1.58 6.45 -4.03
N PRO A 114 2.15 7.16 -5.02
CA PRO A 114 3.50 6.90 -5.51
C PRO A 114 4.56 6.85 -4.40
N PHE A 115 4.49 7.75 -3.41
CA PHE A 115 5.40 7.77 -2.28
C PHE A 115 5.27 6.50 -1.42
N PHE A 116 4.05 6.07 -1.08
CA PHE A 116 3.85 4.80 -0.35
C PHE A 116 4.40 3.58 -1.11
N LEU A 117 4.16 3.49 -2.43
CA LEU A 117 4.66 2.38 -3.27
C LEU A 117 6.20 2.35 -3.31
N PHE A 118 6.83 3.52 -3.45
CA PHE A 118 8.28 3.69 -3.41
C PHE A 118 8.88 3.30 -2.04
N ILE A 119 8.24 3.70 -0.93
CA ILE A 119 8.62 3.32 0.43
C ILE A 119 8.50 1.79 0.66
N VAL A 120 7.47 1.14 0.10
CA VAL A 120 7.34 -0.32 0.13
C VAL A 120 8.50 -0.98 -0.62
N GLY A 121 8.90 -0.43 -1.77
CA GLY A 121 10.10 -0.83 -2.51
C GLY A 121 11.37 -0.80 -1.66
N ILE A 122 11.71 0.34 -1.05
CA ILE A 122 12.91 0.46 -0.20
C ILE A 122 12.84 -0.56 0.96
N SER A 123 11.67 -0.70 1.57
CA SER A 123 11.43 -1.63 2.68
C SER A 123 11.74 -3.10 2.28
N LEU A 124 11.46 -3.50 1.04
CA LEU A 124 11.68 -4.86 0.54
C LEU A 124 13.16 -5.24 0.46
N ALA A 125 14.00 -4.37 -0.11
CA ALA A 125 15.44 -4.62 -0.23
C ALA A 125 16.11 -4.73 1.15
N LEU A 126 15.68 -3.91 2.12
CA LEU A 126 16.14 -4.00 3.51
C LEU A 126 15.64 -5.27 4.22
N THR A 127 14.40 -5.71 3.95
CA THR A 127 13.81 -6.93 4.52
C THR A 127 14.50 -8.19 4.00
N TYR A 128 14.81 -8.24 2.70
CA TYR A 128 15.36 -9.42 2.02
C TYR A 128 16.86 -9.29 1.69
N LYS A 129 17.58 -8.40 2.41
CA LYS A 129 19.05 -8.26 2.31
C LYS A 129 19.75 -9.59 2.60
N ASN A 130 19.33 -10.29 3.65
CA ASN A 130 19.89 -11.56 4.14
C ASN A 130 18.79 -12.64 4.15
N LEU A 131 18.76 -13.49 3.13
CA LEU A 131 17.79 -14.59 3.00
C LEU A 131 18.36 -15.90 3.57
N SER A 132 17.76 -16.43 4.64
CA SER A 132 18.12 -17.75 5.19
C SER A 132 17.45 -18.92 4.46
N CYS A 133 16.20 -18.75 3.99
CA CYS A 133 15.49 -19.74 3.19
C CYS A 133 14.46 -19.07 2.26
N ARG A 134 14.62 -19.26 0.94
CA ARG A 134 13.74 -18.66 -0.09
C ARG A 134 12.27 -19.12 0.05
N ALA A 135 12.02 -20.37 0.43
CA ALA A 135 10.66 -20.89 0.64
C ALA A 135 9.95 -20.24 1.85
N VAL A 136 10.64 -20.09 2.99
CA VAL A 136 10.08 -19.43 4.18
C VAL A 136 9.85 -17.94 3.92
N ALA A 137 10.78 -17.27 3.24
CA ALA A 137 10.61 -15.88 2.81
C ALA A 137 9.40 -15.70 1.88
N THR A 138 9.22 -16.61 0.92
CA THR A 138 8.08 -16.65 -0.01
C THR A 138 6.75 -16.85 0.73
N ARG A 139 6.66 -17.82 1.64
CA ARG A 139 5.45 -18.03 2.46
C ARG A 139 5.10 -16.78 3.29
N LYS A 140 6.09 -16.12 3.88
CA LYS A 140 5.88 -14.85 4.62
C LYS A 140 5.41 -13.71 3.71
N ALA A 141 5.96 -13.59 2.50
CA ALA A 141 5.52 -12.60 1.52
C ALA A 141 4.05 -12.81 1.10
N ILE A 142 3.68 -14.04 0.73
CA ILE A 142 2.32 -14.41 0.33
C ILE A 142 1.32 -14.15 1.45
N LEU A 143 1.61 -14.59 2.69
CA LEU A 143 0.72 -14.36 3.83
C LEU A 143 0.53 -12.87 4.15
N ARG A 144 1.58 -12.04 4.00
CA ARG A 144 1.45 -10.59 4.19
C ARG A 144 0.63 -9.93 3.08
N ALA A 145 0.83 -10.33 1.83
CA ALA A 145 0.04 -9.84 0.70
C ALA A 145 -1.44 -10.23 0.85
N LEU A 146 -1.73 -11.48 1.25
CA LEU A 146 -3.09 -11.96 1.50
C LEU A 146 -3.76 -11.20 2.66
N LYS A 147 -3.06 -10.97 3.79
CA LYS A 147 -3.58 -10.14 4.89
C LYS A 147 -3.96 -8.72 4.42
N LEU A 148 -3.11 -8.08 3.61
CA LEU A 148 -3.39 -6.74 3.06
C LEU A 148 -4.56 -6.75 2.06
N LEU A 149 -4.68 -7.78 1.22
CA LEU A 149 -5.77 -7.92 0.25
C LEU A 149 -7.12 -8.14 0.95
N MET A 150 -7.17 -9.04 1.94
CA MET A 150 -8.38 -9.29 2.73
C MET A 150 -8.81 -8.06 3.54
N LEU A 151 -7.85 -7.35 4.14
CA LEU A 151 -8.09 -6.07 4.84
C LEU A 151 -8.61 -4.99 3.88
N GLY A 152 -8.06 -4.94 2.66
CA GLY A 152 -8.54 -4.07 1.58
C GLY A 152 -10.00 -4.33 1.22
N LEU A 153 -10.34 -5.59 0.91
CA LEU A 153 -11.73 -5.98 0.60
C LEU A 153 -12.69 -5.70 1.77
N PHE A 154 -12.28 -5.96 3.01
CA PHE A 154 -13.10 -5.69 4.21
C PHE A 154 -13.42 -4.21 4.39
N LEU A 155 -12.40 -3.34 4.34
CA LEU A 155 -12.58 -1.89 4.48
C LEU A 155 -13.35 -1.26 3.31
N GLN A 156 -13.27 -1.88 2.13
CA GLN A 156 -13.79 -1.33 0.88
C GLN A 156 -15.16 -1.89 0.46
N GLY A 157 -15.54 -3.08 0.94
CA GLY A 157 -16.83 -3.70 0.63
C GLY A 157 -18.04 -3.03 1.27
N GLY A 158 -17.84 -1.95 2.03
CA GLY A 158 -18.92 -1.20 2.68
C GLY A 158 -19.32 -1.74 4.06
N PHE A 159 -18.53 -2.61 4.69
CA PHE A 159 -18.81 -3.10 6.06
C PHE A 159 -19.03 -1.95 7.07
N PHE A 160 -18.40 -0.80 6.81
CA PHE A 160 -18.79 0.51 7.34
C PHE A 160 -19.52 1.30 6.25
N HIS A 161 -20.85 1.36 6.30
CA HIS A 161 -21.65 2.20 5.42
C HIS A 161 -21.45 3.70 5.75
N GLY A 162 -21.90 4.57 4.84
CA GLY A 162 -21.91 6.02 5.09
C GLY A 162 -22.85 6.41 6.24
N LEU A 163 -22.61 7.56 6.85
CA LEU A 163 -23.25 8.08 8.08
C LEU A 163 -24.80 8.18 8.07
N ASN A 164 -25.43 7.92 6.93
CA ASN A 164 -26.87 8.06 6.70
C ASN A 164 -27.58 6.71 6.43
N ASP A 165 -26.84 5.62 6.21
CA ASP A 165 -27.40 4.31 5.87
C ASP A 165 -27.56 3.41 7.10
N LEU A 166 -28.67 2.67 7.15
CA LEU A 166 -29.00 1.76 8.25
C LEU A 166 -28.84 0.28 7.88
N THR A 167 -28.49 -0.03 6.62
CA THR A 167 -28.15 -1.38 6.17
C THR A 167 -26.73 -1.73 6.60
N TYR A 168 -26.56 -2.84 7.32
CA TYR A 168 -25.26 -3.35 7.73
C TYR A 168 -24.93 -4.64 6.98
N GLY A 169 -23.83 -4.64 6.23
CA GLY A 169 -23.41 -5.80 5.43
C GLY A 169 -22.42 -5.43 4.32
N VAL A 170 -22.22 -6.38 3.39
CA VAL A 170 -21.45 -6.21 2.15
C VAL A 170 -22.30 -6.77 1.02
N ASP A 171 -22.64 -5.95 0.04
CA ASP A 171 -23.20 -6.41 -1.22
C ASP A 171 -22.08 -7.03 -2.06
N ILE A 172 -22.11 -8.35 -2.23
CA ILE A 172 -21.07 -9.10 -2.92
C ILE A 172 -21.12 -8.85 -4.44
N GLU A 173 -22.30 -8.63 -5.02
CA GLU A 173 -22.49 -8.36 -6.46
C GLU A 173 -21.94 -6.98 -6.83
N HIS A 174 -21.95 -6.04 -5.87
CA HIS A 174 -21.43 -4.68 -6.05
C HIS A 174 -20.12 -4.37 -5.30
N MET A 175 -19.47 -5.37 -4.70
CA MET A 175 -18.22 -5.18 -3.97
C MET A 175 -17.10 -4.77 -4.93
N ARG A 176 -16.43 -3.64 -4.69
CA ARG A 176 -15.34 -3.17 -5.54
C ARG A 176 -14.05 -3.95 -5.28
N TRP A 177 -13.62 -4.76 -6.25
CA TRP A 177 -12.46 -5.66 -6.11
C TRP A 177 -11.11 -4.95 -5.93
N MET A 178 -10.82 -3.92 -6.74
CA MET A 178 -9.53 -3.24 -6.78
C MET A 178 -9.50 -1.96 -5.96
N GLY A 179 -8.38 -1.66 -5.32
CA GLY A 179 -8.25 -0.59 -4.33
C GLY A 179 -6.83 -0.39 -3.85
N ILE A 180 -6.63 0.65 -3.03
CA ILE A 180 -5.30 1.12 -2.58
C ILE A 180 -4.51 -0.02 -1.91
N LEU A 181 -5.12 -0.74 -0.96
CA LEU A 181 -4.46 -1.84 -0.23
C LEU A 181 -4.23 -3.07 -1.12
N GLN A 182 -5.13 -3.37 -2.04
CA GLN A 182 -5.02 -4.48 -3.00
C GLN A 182 -3.88 -4.21 -4.00
N ARG A 183 -3.81 -2.99 -4.55
CA ARG A 183 -2.71 -2.53 -5.43
C ARG A 183 -1.37 -2.56 -4.71
N ILE A 184 -1.31 -2.08 -3.46
CA ILE A 184 -0.10 -2.17 -2.62
C ILE A 184 0.27 -3.65 -2.35
N ALA A 185 -0.70 -4.54 -2.10
CA ALA A 185 -0.44 -5.96 -1.88
C ALA A 185 0.13 -6.66 -3.12
N ILE A 186 -0.40 -6.35 -4.31
CA ILE A 186 0.08 -6.88 -5.60
C ILE A 186 1.50 -6.35 -5.90
N ALA A 187 1.73 -5.05 -5.76
CA ALA A 187 3.04 -4.42 -5.96
C ALA A 187 4.10 -4.92 -4.96
N TYR A 188 3.71 -5.11 -3.69
CA TYR A 188 4.55 -5.74 -2.67
C TYR A 188 4.90 -7.19 -3.05
N LEU A 189 3.92 -8.00 -3.45
CA LEU A 189 4.13 -9.42 -3.70
C LEU A 189 5.04 -9.67 -4.91
N LEU A 190 4.82 -8.97 -6.03
CA LEU A 190 5.62 -9.15 -7.24
C LEU A 190 7.08 -8.67 -7.04
N ALA A 191 7.28 -7.55 -6.34
CA ALA A 191 8.62 -7.08 -6.00
C ALA A 191 9.31 -7.99 -4.96
N ALA A 192 8.58 -8.50 -3.96
CA ALA A 192 9.11 -9.46 -2.97
C ALA A 192 9.56 -10.77 -3.64
N LEU A 193 8.72 -11.37 -4.47
CA LEU A 193 9.08 -12.60 -5.21
C LEU A 193 10.31 -12.35 -6.12
N SER A 194 10.39 -11.18 -6.75
CA SER A 194 11.52 -10.81 -7.60
C SER A 194 12.83 -10.59 -6.83
N GLU A 195 12.79 -10.07 -5.60
CA GLU A 195 13.97 -9.96 -4.72
C GLU A 195 14.38 -11.32 -4.12
N ILE A 196 13.44 -12.22 -3.87
CA ILE A 196 13.71 -13.57 -3.34
C ILE A 196 14.28 -14.52 -4.41
N TRP A 197 13.81 -14.42 -5.66
CA TRP A 197 14.08 -15.41 -6.71
C TRP A 197 14.94 -14.92 -7.89
N LEU A 198 14.90 -13.64 -8.25
CA LEU A 198 15.59 -13.10 -9.45
C LEU A 198 16.90 -12.34 -9.14
N LYS A 199 17.29 -12.29 -7.86
CA LYS A 199 18.55 -11.73 -7.37
C LYS A 199 19.71 -12.68 -7.66
N GLY A 200 20.72 -12.22 -8.39
CA GLY A 200 21.92 -13.03 -8.69
C GLY A 200 22.91 -13.12 -7.52
N ASP A 201 23.60 -14.26 -7.38
CA ASP A 201 24.55 -14.52 -6.28
C ASP A 201 25.96 -13.90 -6.53
N GLY A 202 26.03 -12.76 -7.23
CA GLY A 202 27.27 -12.08 -7.56
C GLY A 202 27.76 -11.14 -6.46
N ASN A 203 29.04 -11.23 -6.09
CA ASN A 203 29.67 -10.29 -5.16
C ASN A 203 29.85 -8.90 -5.82
N VAL A 204 29.61 -7.83 -5.07
CA VAL A 204 29.46 -6.46 -5.60
C VAL A 204 30.63 -5.57 -5.16
N ASN A 205 31.51 -5.25 -6.12
CA ASN A 205 32.65 -4.36 -5.93
C ASN A 205 32.60 -3.09 -6.81
N LEU A 206 31.58 -2.93 -7.67
CA LEU A 206 31.49 -1.83 -8.65
C LEU A 206 30.04 -1.58 -9.09
N VAL A 207 29.70 -0.35 -9.50
CA VAL A 207 28.37 0.04 -10.03
C VAL A 207 27.85 -0.94 -11.10
N SER A 208 28.71 -1.33 -12.06
CA SER A 208 28.38 -2.29 -13.10
C SER A 208 27.96 -3.67 -12.57
N SER A 209 28.51 -4.10 -11.43
CA SER A 209 28.13 -5.37 -10.80
C SER A 209 26.74 -5.34 -10.15
N LEU A 210 26.20 -4.17 -9.77
CA LEU A 210 24.80 -4.04 -9.34
C LEU A 210 23.83 -4.26 -10.50
N PHE A 211 24.02 -3.56 -11.62
CA PHE A 211 23.20 -3.75 -12.81
C PHE A 211 23.26 -5.20 -13.31
N ARG A 212 24.42 -5.86 -13.19
CA ARG A 212 24.56 -7.29 -13.49
C ARG A 212 23.83 -8.19 -12.48
N GLN A 213 23.85 -7.88 -11.19
CA GLN A 213 23.18 -8.65 -10.13
C GLN A 213 21.65 -8.59 -10.24
N TYR A 214 21.11 -7.41 -10.56
CA TYR A 214 19.67 -7.14 -10.60
C TYR A 214 19.09 -7.10 -12.03
N ARG A 215 19.83 -7.60 -13.03
CA ARG A 215 19.47 -7.55 -14.45
C ARG A 215 18.07 -8.10 -14.77
N PHE A 216 17.62 -9.13 -14.05
CA PHE A 216 16.32 -9.76 -14.28
C PHE A 216 15.16 -8.93 -13.72
N GLN A 217 15.39 -8.17 -12.64
CA GLN A 217 14.41 -7.23 -12.11
C GLN A 217 14.26 -6.02 -13.03
N TRP A 218 15.37 -5.49 -13.55
CA TRP A 218 15.34 -4.44 -14.58
C TRP A 218 14.67 -4.91 -15.88
N ALA A 219 14.95 -6.13 -16.33
CA ALA A 219 14.26 -6.71 -17.49
C ALA A 219 12.75 -6.89 -17.24
N LEU A 220 12.34 -7.29 -16.03
CA LEU A 220 10.93 -7.38 -15.64
C LEU A 220 10.27 -5.99 -15.64
N VAL A 221 10.92 -4.96 -15.09
CA VAL A 221 10.43 -3.58 -15.12
C VAL A 221 10.24 -3.09 -16.56
N LEU A 222 11.22 -3.28 -17.44
CA LEU A 222 11.13 -2.89 -18.84
C LEU A 222 10.01 -3.66 -19.57
N MET A 223 9.84 -4.95 -19.30
CA MET A 223 8.76 -5.77 -19.86
C MET A 223 7.39 -5.27 -19.40
N LEU A 224 7.21 -5.01 -18.09
CA LEU A 224 5.96 -4.47 -17.54
C LEU A 224 5.64 -3.08 -18.12
N SER A 225 6.63 -2.21 -18.29
CA SER A 225 6.46 -0.89 -18.92
C SER A 225 6.11 -0.99 -20.41
N ALA A 226 6.79 -1.87 -21.16
CA ALA A 226 6.49 -2.09 -22.57
C ALA A 226 5.11 -2.72 -22.78
N LEU A 227 4.71 -3.66 -21.92
CA LEU A 227 3.37 -4.26 -21.90
C LEU A 227 2.30 -3.21 -21.58
N TYR A 228 2.52 -2.39 -20.54
CA TYR A 228 1.61 -1.30 -20.19
C TYR A 228 1.42 -0.32 -21.35
N LEU A 229 2.51 0.17 -21.96
CA LEU A 229 2.44 1.10 -23.09
C LEU A 229 1.78 0.47 -24.33
N SER A 230 2.04 -0.81 -24.59
CA SER A 230 1.42 -1.55 -25.71
C SER A 230 -0.08 -1.75 -25.50
N LEU A 231 -0.54 -2.00 -24.27
CA LEU A 231 -1.96 -2.09 -23.94
C LEU A 231 -2.62 -0.70 -23.92
N LEU A 232 -1.93 0.31 -23.37
CA LEU A 232 -2.43 1.68 -23.28
C LEU A 232 -2.72 2.24 -24.68
N TYR A 233 -1.74 2.18 -25.59
CA TYR A 233 -1.84 2.79 -26.92
C TYR A 233 -2.35 1.83 -28.02
N GLY A 234 -2.08 0.53 -27.90
CA GLY A 234 -2.42 -0.46 -28.94
C GLY A 234 -3.84 -1.03 -28.86
N LEU A 235 -4.47 -1.07 -27.68
CA LEU A 235 -5.79 -1.68 -27.51
C LEU A 235 -6.91 -0.83 -28.14
N TYR A 236 -7.87 -1.49 -28.78
CA TYR A 236 -9.08 -0.85 -29.33
C TYR A 236 -10.18 -0.77 -28.28
N VAL A 237 -10.77 0.42 -28.15
CA VAL A 237 -11.89 0.70 -27.26
C VAL A 237 -13.16 0.88 -28.09
N PRO A 238 -14.02 -0.15 -28.17
CA PRO A 238 -15.31 -0.03 -28.86
C PRO A 238 -16.26 0.87 -28.06
N ASP A 239 -17.37 1.23 -28.70
CA ASP A 239 -18.54 1.74 -28.00
C ASP A 239 -18.97 0.78 -26.89
N TRP A 240 -19.48 1.32 -25.79
CA TRP A 240 -19.91 0.55 -24.63
C TRP A 240 -21.05 1.26 -23.90
N GLU A 241 -21.82 0.50 -23.12
CA GLU A 241 -23.03 1.00 -22.47
C GLU A 241 -23.04 0.64 -20.98
N TYR A 242 -23.74 1.43 -20.17
CA TYR A 242 -23.95 1.17 -18.75
C TYR A 242 -25.33 1.66 -18.29
N GLN A 243 -25.76 1.16 -17.14
CA GLN A 243 -27.03 1.51 -16.52
C GLN A 243 -26.77 2.16 -15.16
N ILE A 244 -27.59 3.14 -14.80
CA ILE A 244 -27.64 3.69 -13.44
C ILE A 244 -28.97 3.27 -12.81
N PRO A 245 -28.96 2.54 -11.68
CA PRO A 245 -30.16 2.28 -10.91
C PRO A 245 -30.80 3.59 -10.45
N ILE A 246 -32.10 3.74 -10.66
CA ILE A 246 -32.87 4.89 -10.17
C ILE A 246 -33.55 4.45 -8.88
N GLU A 247 -33.29 5.15 -7.77
CA GLU A 247 -33.79 4.80 -6.42
C GLU A 247 -35.33 4.91 -6.30
N THR A 248 -36.01 5.57 -7.25
CA THR A 248 -37.47 5.60 -7.36
C THR A 248 -37.99 4.39 -8.14
N SER A 249 -38.65 3.47 -7.42
CA SER A 249 -39.09 2.13 -7.83
C SER A 249 -40.22 2.04 -8.89
N SER A 250 -40.37 3.06 -9.74
CA SER A 250 -41.41 3.14 -10.78
C SER A 250 -40.90 3.47 -12.19
N SER A 251 -39.59 3.68 -12.36
CA SER A 251 -38.96 4.01 -13.66
C SER A 251 -37.87 2.99 -14.02
N PRO A 252 -37.76 2.55 -15.30
CA PRO A 252 -36.70 1.64 -15.72
C PRO A 252 -35.31 2.27 -15.57
N PRO A 253 -34.25 1.47 -15.34
CA PRO A 253 -32.89 1.98 -15.17
C PRO A 253 -32.45 2.73 -16.42
N LYS A 254 -31.86 3.93 -16.24
CA LYS A 254 -31.47 4.77 -17.37
C LYS A 254 -30.22 4.19 -18.03
N LEU A 255 -30.38 3.72 -19.27
CA LEU A 255 -29.29 3.25 -20.12
C LEU A 255 -28.54 4.46 -20.71
N PHE A 256 -27.20 4.41 -20.62
CA PHE A 256 -26.30 5.39 -21.20
C PHE A 256 -25.35 4.70 -22.18
N SER A 257 -25.33 5.15 -23.43
CA SER A 257 -24.40 4.69 -24.46
C SER A 257 -23.23 5.66 -24.57
N VAL A 258 -22.00 5.14 -24.63
CA VAL A 258 -20.76 5.92 -24.72
C VAL A 258 -20.07 5.57 -26.05
N LYS A 259 -19.91 6.59 -26.90
CA LYS A 259 -19.25 6.45 -28.20
C LYS A 259 -17.74 6.65 -28.05
N CYS A 260 -16.97 5.67 -28.54
CA CYS A 260 -15.52 5.65 -28.47
C CYS A 260 -14.93 5.37 -29.86
N GLY A 261 -14.78 4.09 -30.25
CA GLY A 261 -14.29 3.70 -31.58
C GLY A 261 -12.80 4.02 -31.83
N VAL A 262 -12.00 4.12 -30.77
CA VAL A 262 -10.62 4.67 -30.79
C VAL A 262 -9.54 3.68 -30.35
N ARG A 263 -8.28 4.02 -30.61
CA ARG A 263 -7.08 3.41 -30.02
C ARG A 263 -6.22 4.50 -29.41
N GLY A 264 -5.59 4.21 -28.27
CA GLY A 264 -4.61 5.09 -27.63
C GLY A 264 -5.14 6.44 -27.13
N ASP A 265 -6.46 6.56 -26.98
CA ASP A 265 -7.05 7.65 -26.22
C ASP A 265 -6.67 7.54 -24.73
N THR A 266 -6.18 8.63 -24.16
CA THR A 266 -5.95 8.80 -22.71
C THR A 266 -7.01 9.69 -22.06
N GLY A 267 -8.02 10.11 -22.82
CA GLY A 267 -9.16 10.87 -22.35
C GLY A 267 -10.07 10.11 -21.38
N PRO A 268 -11.05 10.81 -20.80
CA PRO A 268 -12.03 10.20 -19.93
C PRO A 268 -12.89 9.17 -20.66
N ALA A 269 -13.24 8.09 -19.96
CA ALA A 269 -14.14 7.00 -20.38
C ALA A 269 -13.75 6.12 -21.59
N CYS A 270 -13.12 6.65 -22.63
CA CYS A 270 -12.76 5.93 -23.86
C CYS A 270 -11.31 5.40 -23.90
N ASN A 271 -10.60 5.49 -22.78
CA ASN A 271 -9.28 4.90 -22.60
C ASN A 271 -9.29 3.37 -22.42
N SER A 272 -8.13 2.78 -22.70
CA SER A 272 -7.88 1.33 -22.68
C SER A 272 -7.72 0.72 -21.27
N VAL A 273 -7.38 1.52 -20.25
CA VAL A 273 -7.42 1.09 -18.84
C VAL A 273 -8.86 0.72 -18.47
N GLY A 274 -9.80 1.64 -18.72
CA GLY A 274 -11.21 1.47 -18.39
C GLY A 274 -11.87 0.27 -19.08
N ILE A 275 -11.54 -0.04 -20.34
CA ILE A 275 -12.14 -1.21 -21.01
C ILE A 275 -11.60 -2.55 -20.48
N ILE A 276 -10.35 -2.59 -20.00
CA ILE A 276 -9.78 -3.78 -19.36
C ILE A 276 -10.51 -4.05 -18.04
N ASP A 277 -10.64 -3.02 -17.19
CA ASP A 277 -11.31 -3.16 -15.90
C ASP A 277 -12.79 -3.50 -16.05
N ARG A 278 -13.52 -2.85 -16.97
CA ARG A 278 -14.92 -3.20 -17.30
C ARG A 278 -15.10 -4.64 -17.76
N LYS A 279 -14.11 -5.22 -18.46
CA LYS A 279 -14.18 -6.59 -19.00
C LYS A 279 -13.71 -7.68 -18.02
N ILE A 280 -12.75 -7.38 -17.15
CA ILE A 280 -12.17 -8.38 -16.23
C ILE A 280 -12.79 -8.28 -14.83
N LEU A 281 -13.00 -7.08 -14.30
CA LEU A 281 -13.61 -6.87 -12.99
C LEU A 281 -15.15 -6.83 -13.09
N GLY A 282 -15.70 -6.39 -14.23
CA GLY A 282 -17.13 -6.19 -14.42
C GLY A 282 -17.62 -4.83 -13.90
N ILE A 283 -18.57 -4.21 -14.62
CA ILE A 283 -19.03 -2.83 -14.38
C ILE A 283 -19.54 -2.62 -12.94
N GLN A 284 -20.22 -3.61 -12.34
CA GLN A 284 -20.79 -3.51 -10.99
C GLN A 284 -19.74 -3.40 -9.88
N HIS A 285 -18.53 -3.94 -10.13
CA HIS A 285 -17.41 -4.00 -9.17
C HIS A 285 -16.36 -2.89 -9.39
N LEU A 286 -16.67 -1.87 -10.19
CA LEU A 286 -15.83 -0.68 -10.35
C LEU A 286 -16.17 0.38 -9.29
N TYR A 287 -15.35 1.44 -9.20
CA TYR A 287 -15.68 2.58 -8.34
C TYR A 287 -16.93 3.32 -8.84
N LYS A 288 -18.02 3.23 -8.07
CA LYS A 288 -19.34 3.80 -8.40
C LYS A 288 -19.41 5.33 -8.33
N ARG A 289 -18.51 6.00 -7.60
CA ARG A 289 -18.45 7.48 -7.59
C ARG A 289 -17.72 7.95 -8.85
N PRO A 290 -18.33 8.76 -9.73
CA PRO A 290 -17.72 9.13 -11.01
C PRO A 290 -16.45 9.96 -10.82
N VAL A 291 -15.29 9.37 -11.14
CA VAL A 291 -13.97 10.02 -11.09
C VAL A 291 -13.96 11.30 -11.94
N TYR A 292 -14.69 11.28 -13.06
CA TYR A 292 -14.81 12.37 -14.02
C TYR A 292 -15.61 13.58 -13.51
N ALA A 293 -16.33 13.49 -12.39
CA ALA A 293 -17.33 14.49 -11.98
C ALA A 293 -16.78 15.92 -11.87
N ARG A 294 -15.49 16.09 -11.59
CA ARG A 294 -14.82 17.39 -11.42
C ARG A 294 -14.22 17.96 -12.71
N THR A 295 -14.31 17.24 -13.83
CA THR A 295 -13.85 17.71 -15.15
C THR A 295 -14.77 18.82 -15.69
N GLN A 296 -14.25 19.65 -16.59
CA GLN A 296 -14.98 20.81 -17.14
C GLN A 296 -16.24 20.40 -17.90
N GLN A 297 -16.25 19.21 -18.49
CA GLN A 297 -17.38 18.62 -19.19
C GLN A 297 -18.51 18.14 -18.25
N CYS A 298 -18.21 17.95 -16.96
CA CYS A 298 -19.09 17.26 -16.01
C CYS A 298 -19.50 18.09 -14.78
N SER A 299 -18.85 19.22 -14.53
CA SER A 299 -19.21 20.15 -13.44
C SER A 299 -19.09 21.59 -13.92
N ILE A 300 -20.19 22.34 -13.80
CA ILE A 300 -20.22 23.80 -14.01
C ILE A 300 -19.25 24.52 -13.04
N ASN A 301 -18.91 23.90 -11.91
CA ASN A 301 -18.00 24.44 -10.89
C ASN A 301 -16.56 23.89 -11.03
N SER A 302 -16.19 23.23 -12.13
CA SER A 302 -14.86 22.64 -12.32
C SER A 302 -13.72 23.64 -12.04
N PRO A 303 -12.69 23.30 -11.25
CA PRO A 303 -12.27 21.95 -10.81
C PRO A 303 -12.95 21.43 -9.53
N SER A 304 -13.99 22.09 -9.02
CA SER A 304 -14.78 21.63 -7.87
C SER A 304 -15.99 20.79 -8.30
N ASN A 305 -16.61 20.10 -7.34
CA ASN A 305 -17.90 19.43 -7.57
C ASN A 305 -19.01 20.46 -7.81
N GLY A 306 -19.97 20.13 -8.67
CA GLY A 306 -21.06 21.00 -9.07
C GLY A 306 -22.12 20.26 -9.87
N PRO A 307 -23.19 20.94 -10.27
CA PRO A 307 -24.20 20.36 -11.18
C PRO A 307 -23.59 20.08 -12.55
N LEU A 308 -24.14 19.07 -13.22
CA LEU A 308 -23.81 18.71 -14.60
C LEU A 308 -24.21 19.86 -15.55
N PRO A 309 -23.36 20.23 -16.52
CA PRO A 309 -23.74 21.05 -17.66
C PRO A 309 -24.93 20.47 -18.44
N SER A 310 -25.72 21.32 -19.10
CA SER A 310 -26.86 20.89 -19.94
C SER A 310 -26.46 20.05 -21.16
N ASP A 311 -25.21 20.21 -21.59
CA ASP A 311 -24.52 19.54 -22.69
C ASP A 311 -23.56 18.43 -22.21
N ALA A 312 -23.61 18.07 -20.92
CA ALA A 312 -22.69 17.09 -20.32
C ALA A 312 -22.75 15.73 -21.04
N PRO A 313 -21.60 15.16 -21.45
CA PRO A 313 -21.57 13.90 -22.19
C PRO A 313 -22.02 12.70 -21.35
N SER A 314 -22.53 11.66 -22.01
CA SER A 314 -23.11 10.46 -21.39
C SER A 314 -22.16 9.70 -20.46
N TRP A 315 -20.86 9.93 -20.55
CA TRP A 315 -19.85 9.33 -19.68
C TRP A 315 -19.58 10.08 -18.37
N CYS A 316 -20.15 11.26 -18.13
CA CYS A 316 -19.88 12.02 -16.89
C CYS A 316 -20.28 11.27 -15.61
N GLN A 317 -21.21 10.33 -15.70
CA GLN A 317 -21.66 9.46 -14.59
C GLN A 317 -21.13 8.03 -14.71
N ALA A 318 -20.16 7.79 -15.60
CA ALA A 318 -19.59 6.46 -15.85
C ALA A 318 -18.78 5.96 -14.63
N PRO A 319 -18.97 4.69 -14.22
CA PRO A 319 -18.06 4.05 -13.27
C PRO A 319 -16.68 3.83 -13.92
N PHE A 320 -15.63 4.05 -13.14
CA PHE A 320 -14.24 3.89 -13.56
C PHE A 320 -13.35 3.67 -12.33
N ASP A 321 -12.46 2.69 -12.37
CA ASP A 321 -11.60 2.37 -11.23
C ASP A 321 -10.17 2.90 -11.39
N PRO A 322 -9.75 3.95 -10.66
CA PRO A 322 -8.38 4.45 -10.73
C PRO A 322 -7.36 3.48 -10.09
N GLU A 323 -7.85 2.54 -9.27
CA GLU A 323 -7.06 1.49 -8.64
C GLU A 323 -7.02 0.18 -9.46
N GLY A 324 -7.59 0.21 -10.67
CA GLY A 324 -7.72 -0.92 -11.61
C GLY A 324 -6.43 -1.61 -12.04
N LEU A 325 -6.62 -2.64 -12.87
CA LEU A 325 -5.62 -3.67 -13.21
C LEU A 325 -4.47 -3.13 -14.06
N LEU A 326 -4.77 -2.43 -15.15
CA LEU A 326 -3.71 -1.93 -16.05
C LEU A 326 -2.90 -0.81 -15.37
N SER A 327 -3.56 0.12 -14.69
CA SER A 327 -2.90 1.17 -13.91
C SER A 327 -2.10 0.62 -12.71
N SER A 328 -2.47 -0.56 -12.18
CA SER A 328 -1.64 -1.27 -11.18
C SER A 328 -0.30 -1.76 -11.72
N VAL A 329 -0.11 -1.90 -13.04
CA VAL A 329 1.20 -2.25 -13.63
C VAL A 329 2.24 -1.15 -13.37
N MET A 330 1.85 0.11 -13.43
CA MET A 330 2.75 1.24 -13.12
C MET A 330 2.92 1.48 -11.62
N ALA A 331 1.97 1.06 -10.79
CA ALA A 331 2.16 0.96 -9.34
C ALA A 331 3.21 -0.11 -8.97
N ILE A 332 3.21 -1.28 -9.64
CA ILE A 332 4.25 -2.30 -9.51
C ILE A 332 5.62 -1.73 -9.91
N VAL A 333 5.72 -1.03 -11.03
CA VAL A 333 6.99 -0.40 -11.46
C VAL A 333 7.47 0.67 -10.46
N SER A 334 6.57 1.47 -9.89
CA SER A 334 6.91 2.45 -8.83
C SER A 334 7.54 1.78 -7.60
N CYS A 335 7.01 0.60 -7.21
CA CYS A 335 7.59 -0.24 -6.15
C CYS A 335 9.00 -0.75 -6.53
N PHE A 336 9.24 -1.14 -7.78
CA PHE A 336 10.58 -1.53 -8.25
C PHE A 336 11.58 -0.38 -8.28
N VAL A 337 11.17 0.85 -8.61
CA VAL A 337 12.07 2.03 -8.50
C VAL A 337 12.48 2.22 -7.03
N GLY A 338 11.53 2.13 -6.09
CA GLY A 338 11.86 2.14 -4.65
C GLY A 338 12.77 0.98 -4.22
N LEU A 339 12.58 -0.23 -4.76
CA LEU A 339 13.43 -1.40 -4.50
C LEU A 339 14.90 -1.11 -4.86
N HIS A 340 15.13 -0.47 -6.01
CA HIS A 340 16.47 -0.05 -6.43
C HIS A 340 17.13 0.94 -5.46
N TYR A 341 16.37 1.89 -4.92
CA TYR A 341 16.87 2.82 -3.89
C TYR A 341 17.28 2.05 -2.63
N GLY A 342 16.51 1.03 -2.24
CA GLY A 342 16.87 0.13 -1.15
C GLY A 342 18.12 -0.71 -1.41
N HIS A 343 18.36 -1.18 -2.64
CA HIS A 343 19.62 -1.86 -3.00
C HIS A 343 20.84 -0.94 -2.81
N ILE A 344 20.72 0.34 -3.15
CA ILE A 344 21.79 1.34 -2.96
C ILE A 344 22.15 1.47 -1.46
N ILE A 345 21.17 1.37 -0.53
CA ILE A 345 21.43 1.35 0.92
C ILE A 345 22.23 0.11 1.34
N VAL A 346 21.86 -1.06 0.79
CA VAL A 346 22.43 -2.37 1.15
C VAL A 346 23.88 -2.52 0.68
N HIS A 347 24.20 -2.02 -0.51
CA HIS A 347 25.51 -2.23 -1.14
C HIS A 347 26.52 -1.10 -0.91
N TYR A 348 26.10 0.17 -1.07
CA TYR A 348 26.98 1.30 -0.73
C TYR A 348 26.97 1.53 0.78
N LYS A 349 28.14 1.64 1.39
CA LYS A 349 28.29 1.94 2.83
C LYS A 349 28.31 3.44 3.11
N ASP A 350 28.95 4.21 2.23
CA ASP A 350 29.11 5.65 2.41
C ASP A 350 27.81 6.43 2.12
N HIS A 351 27.63 7.54 2.83
CA HIS A 351 26.43 8.37 2.73
C HIS A 351 26.43 9.26 1.47
N ARG A 352 27.59 9.73 1.01
CA ARG A 352 27.72 10.56 -0.20
C ARG A 352 27.44 9.72 -1.45
N ASP A 353 28.01 8.52 -1.52
CA ASP A 353 27.75 7.58 -2.62
C ASP A 353 26.25 7.28 -2.78
N ARG A 354 25.56 6.99 -1.67
CA ARG A 354 24.11 6.75 -1.65
C ARG A 354 23.33 7.95 -2.21
N ILE A 355 23.57 9.13 -1.64
CA ILE A 355 22.89 10.38 -2.02
C ILE A 355 23.18 10.72 -3.49
N PHE A 356 24.42 10.55 -3.97
CA PHE A 356 24.79 10.80 -5.36
C PHE A 356 24.01 9.92 -6.34
N HIS A 357 23.99 8.61 -6.13
CA HIS A 357 23.25 7.69 -7.00
C HIS A 357 21.75 7.97 -7.00
N TRP A 358 21.17 8.30 -5.84
CA TRP A 358 19.76 8.70 -5.72
C TRP A 358 19.46 10.01 -6.44
N MET A 359 20.26 11.05 -6.25
CA MET A 359 20.02 12.34 -6.89
C MET A 359 20.16 12.24 -8.42
N VAL A 360 21.16 11.53 -8.94
CA VAL A 360 21.29 11.27 -10.38
C VAL A 360 20.08 10.50 -10.93
N THR A 361 19.69 9.40 -10.28
CA THR A 361 18.55 8.58 -10.71
C THR A 361 17.24 9.36 -10.64
N SER A 362 17.05 10.15 -9.58
CA SER A 362 15.88 11.02 -9.41
C SER A 362 15.79 12.08 -10.50
N SER A 363 16.87 12.82 -10.75
CA SER A 363 16.89 13.89 -11.75
C SER A 363 16.62 13.34 -13.16
N CYS A 364 17.19 12.20 -13.52
CA CYS A 364 16.88 11.52 -14.78
C CYS A 364 15.39 11.14 -14.89
N LEU A 365 14.78 10.63 -13.82
CA LEU A 365 13.35 10.27 -13.81
C LEU A 365 12.43 11.49 -13.87
N VAL A 366 12.76 12.58 -13.18
CA VAL A 366 12.01 13.86 -13.25
C VAL A 366 12.08 14.46 -14.66
N VAL A 367 13.28 14.54 -15.24
CA VAL A 367 13.49 15.07 -16.60
C VAL A 367 12.78 14.20 -17.65
N LEU A 368 12.84 12.87 -17.52
CA LEU A 368 12.12 11.94 -18.40
C LEU A 368 10.60 12.13 -18.27
N GLY A 369 10.07 12.22 -17.05
CA GLY A 369 8.64 12.44 -16.80
C GLY A 369 8.14 13.75 -17.43
N LEU A 370 8.86 14.86 -17.22
CA LEU A 370 8.56 16.16 -17.83
C LEU A 370 8.64 16.12 -19.35
N GLY A 371 9.69 15.51 -19.91
CA GLY A 371 9.86 15.37 -21.36
C GLY A 371 8.72 14.57 -22.01
N LEU A 372 8.30 13.47 -21.38
CA LEU A 372 7.17 12.66 -21.86
C LEU A 372 5.83 13.39 -21.78
N ASN A 373 5.61 14.21 -20.74
CA ASN A 373 4.45 15.08 -20.63
C ASN A 373 4.42 16.14 -21.75
N LEU A 374 5.57 16.75 -22.08
CA LEU A 374 5.71 17.68 -23.20
C LEU A 374 5.52 16.99 -24.58
N CYS A 375 5.87 15.70 -24.69
CA CYS A 375 5.57 14.86 -25.86
C CYS A 375 4.13 14.32 -25.91
N GLY A 376 3.21 14.84 -25.08
CA GLY A 376 1.77 14.53 -25.13
C GLY A 376 1.31 13.32 -24.31
N MET A 377 2.21 12.59 -23.64
CA MET A 377 1.80 11.62 -22.61
C MET A 377 1.60 12.38 -21.29
N HIS A 378 0.50 13.11 -21.20
CA HIS A 378 0.15 13.96 -20.06
C HIS A 378 0.21 13.20 -18.72
N PHE A 379 0.57 13.91 -17.64
CA PHE A 379 0.46 13.37 -16.30
C PHE A 379 -1.01 13.06 -15.97
N ASN A 380 -1.29 11.78 -15.72
CA ASN A 380 -2.62 11.29 -15.37
C ASN A 380 -2.48 10.17 -14.34
N LYS A 381 -3.04 10.40 -13.14
CA LYS A 381 -2.99 9.48 -12.00
C LYS A 381 -3.97 8.31 -12.11
N ALA A 382 -5.13 8.52 -12.75
CA ALA A 382 -6.20 7.54 -12.84
C ALA A 382 -5.84 6.41 -13.82
N LEU A 383 -5.11 6.75 -14.88
CA LEU A 383 -4.46 5.80 -15.78
C LEU A 383 -3.10 5.30 -15.25
N TYR A 384 -2.55 5.96 -14.23
CA TYR A 384 -1.18 5.81 -13.73
C TYR A 384 -0.15 5.83 -14.88
N THR A 385 -0.18 6.91 -15.67
CA THR A 385 0.67 7.06 -16.87
C THR A 385 2.17 6.89 -16.61
N PHE A 386 2.92 6.43 -17.61
CA PHE A 386 4.37 6.20 -17.47
C PHE A 386 5.14 7.52 -17.22
N SER A 387 4.70 8.64 -17.79
CA SER A 387 5.23 9.98 -17.50
C SER A 387 5.03 10.37 -16.03
N TYR A 388 3.81 10.19 -15.50
CA TYR A 388 3.44 10.42 -14.10
C TYR A 388 4.23 9.51 -13.16
N MET A 389 4.41 8.23 -13.52
CA MET A 389 5.23 7.27 -12.77
C MET A 389 6.69 7.75 -12.68
N CYS A 390 7.32 8.10 -13.81
CA CYS A 390 8.68 8.63 -13.82
C CYS A 390 8.81 9.90 -12.97
N PHE A 391 7.90 10.87 -13.16
CA PHE A 391 7.96 12.13 -12.42
C PHE A 391 7.78 11.94 -10.91
N THR A 392 6.73 11.24 -10.48
CA THR A 392 6.42 11.05 -9.05
C THR A 392 7.44 10.17 -8.34
N ALA A 393 7.98 9.13 -8.99
CA ALA A 393 9.08 8.33 -8.43
C ALA A 393 10.40 9.10 -8.36
N GLY A 394 10.66 10.01 -9.32
CA GLY A 394 11.80 10.94 -9.27
C GLY A 394 11.70 11.93 -8.11
N VAL A 395 10.52 12.55 -7.91
CA VAL A 395 10.27 13.43 -6.76
C VAL A 395 10.36 12.68 -5.43
N ALA A 396 9.85 11.43 -5.35
CA ALA A 396 10.00 10.57 -4.19
C ALA A 396 11.48 10.32 -3.83
N GLY A 397 12.33 10.13 -4.84
CA GLY A 397 13.77 9.95 -4.67
C GLY A 397 14.49 11.19 -4.12
N ILE A 398 14.17 12.39 -4.63
CA ILE A 398 14.73 13.65 -4.10
C ILE A 398 14.29 13.86 -2.65
N LEU A 399 12.99 13.68 -2.36
CA LEU A 399 12.43 13.85 -1.02
C LEU A 399 13.05 12.85 -0.03
N PHE A 400 13.17 11.57 -0.42
CA PHE A 400 13.85 10.57 0.40
C PHE A 400 15.32 10.90 0.63
N ALA A 401 16.07 11.35 -0.39
CA ALA A 401 17.47 11.74 -0.24
C ALA A 401 17.64 12.94 0.72
N GLY A 402 16.74 13.92 0.66
CA GLY A 402 16.69 15.05 1.59
C GLY A 402 16.39 14.64 3.03
N ILE A 403 15.37 13.80 3.24
CA ILE A 403 15.02 13.25 4.56
C ILE A 403 16.18 12.39 5.12
N TYR A 404 16.80 11.56 4.28
CA TYR A 404 17.97 10.76 4.65
C TYR A 404 19.15 11.63 5.10
N PHE A 405 19.47 12.68 4.36
CA PHE A 405 20.52 13.62 4.74
C PHE A 405 20.21 14.33 6.07
N MET A 406 18.98 14.82 6.25
CA MET A 406 18.57 15.50 7.49
C MET A 406 18.59 14.56 8.73
N VAL A 407 18.10 13.34 8.60
CA VAL A 407 17.85 12.44 9.73
C VAL A 407 19.05 11.53 10.03
N ASP A 408 19.63 10.91 9.00
CA ASP A 408 20.66 9.87 9.16
C ASP A 408 22.09 10.38 8.91
N VAL A 409 22.27 11.58 8.33
CA VAL A 409 23.60 12.23 8.18
C VAL A 409 23.76 13.40 9.16
N CYS A 410 22.80 14.33 9.21
CA CYS A 410 22.84 15.48 10.12
C CYS A 410 22.32 15.17 11.53
N GLY A 411 21.68 14.01 11.74
CA GLY A 411 21.22 13.57 13.06
C GLY A 411 20.04 14.36 13.64
N CYS A 412 19.28 15.10 12.83
CA CYS A 412 18.24 16.03 13.26
C CYS A 412 16.93 15.33 13.73
N ARG A 413 17.03 14.41 14.70
CA ARG A 413 15.91 13.52 15.11
C ARG A 413 14.80 14.20 15.91
N ARG A 414 15.09 15.26 16.67
CA ARG A 414 14.08 15.97 17.49
C ARG A 414 12.86 16.48 16.70
N PRO A 415 13.00 17.25 15.61
CA PRO A 415 11.85 17.68 14.81
C PRO A 415 11.14 16.53 14.08
N THR A 416 11.84 15.42 13.77
CA THR A 416 11.26 14.32 12.99
C THR A 416 10.58 13.24 13.82
N PHE A 417 10.70 13.25 15.16
CA PHE A 417 10.16 12.20 16.05
C PHE A 417 8.65 11.93 15.83
N VAL A 418 7.84 12.98 15.61
CA VAL A 418 6.41 12.81 15.32
C VAL A 418 6.18 12.07 14.00
N MET A 419 6.97 12.39 12.98
CA MET A 419 6.91 11.72 11.67
C MET A 419 7.47 10.30 11.72
N GLU A 420 8.51 10.05 12.51
CA GLU A 420 9.01 8.70 12.79
C GLU A 420 7.90 7.82 13.40
N TRP A 421 7.21 8.32 14.43
CA TRP A 421 6.09 7.65 15.07
C TRP A 421 4.90 7.43 14.11
N MET A 422 4.47 8.45 13.35
CA MET A 422 3.42 8.30 12.34
C MET A 422 3.80 7.28 11.26
N GLY A 423 5.08 7.19 10.90
CA GLY A 423 5.61 6.20 9.98
C GLY A 423 5.58 4.78 10.54
N MET A 424 5.87 4.61 11.83
CA MET A 424 5.77 3.33 12.52
C MET A 424 4.32 2.81 12.57
N HIS A 425 3.34 3.69 12.82
CA HIS A 425 1.91 3.34 12.95
C HIS A 425 1.08 3.57 11.68
N ALA A 426 1.72 3.76 10.52
CA ALA A 426 1.10 4.24 9.28
C ALA A 426 -0.18 3.49 8.83
N LEU A 427 -0.23 2.15 8.96
CA LEU A 427 -1.40 1.36 8.58
C LEU A 427 -2.60 1.63 9.51
N MET A 428 -2.36 1.79 10.81
CA MET A 428 -3.42 2.12 11.78
C MET A 428 -3.98 3.52 11.50
N LEU A 429 -3.10 4.49 11.23
CA LEU A 429 -3.50 5.86 10.89
C LEU A 429 -4.28 5.93 9.57
N TYR A 430 -3.91 5.14 8.56
CA TYR A 430 -4.69 4.99 7.32
C TYR A 430 -6.12 4.47 7.57
N ILE A 431 -6.26 3.43 8.41
CA ILE A 431 -7.58 2.85 8.75
C ILE A 431 -8.43 3.87 9.52
N LEU A 432 -7.85 4.55 10.51
CA LEU A 432 -8.59 5.47 11.37
C LEU A 432 -9.02 6.75 10.62
N ALA A 433 -8.13 7.36 9.83
CA ALA A 433 -8.39 8.60 9.12
C ALA A 433 -9.00 8.37 7.73
N ALA A 434 -8.21 7.88 6.76
CA ALA A 434 -8.63 7.81 5.35
C ALA A 434 -9.84 6.86 5.13
N CYS A 435 -9.90 5.73 5.84
CA CYS A 435 -11.10 4.86 5.81
C CYS A 435 -12.26 5.38 6.70
N ASN A 436 -12.17 6.58 7.27
CA ASN A 436 -13.20 7.25 8.08
C ASN A 436 -13.69 6.47 9.32
N VAL A 437 -12.96 5.44 9.75
CA VAL A 437 -13.37 4.58 10.88
C VAL A 437 -13.43 5.37 12.19
N LEU A 438 -12.53 6.33 12.42
CA LEU A 438 -12.55 7.17 13.62
C LEU A 438 -13.77 8.13 13.65
N PRO A 439 -14.06 8.91 12.58
CA PRO A 439 -15.32 9.65 12.47
C PRO A 439 -16.58 8.79 12.70
N VAL A 440 -16.68 7.63 12.05
CA VAL A 440 -17.83 6.71 12.19
C VAL A 440 -17.96 6.22 13.64
N PHE A 441 -16.86 5.83 14.27
CA PHE A 441 -16.83 5.39 15.67
C PHE A 441 -17.29 6.50 16.63
N LEU A 442 -16.73 7.72 16.49
CA LEU A 442 -17.10 8.88 17.32
C LEU A 442 -18.56 9.33 17.10
N GLN A 443 -19.10 9.17 15.89
CA GLN A 443 -20.51 9.45 15.62
C GLN A 443 -21.45 8.37 16.18
N GLY A 444 -20.99 7.12 16.26
CA GLY A 444 -21.74 6.00 16.85
C GLY A 444 -22.09 6.20 18.33
N PHE A 445 -21.28 6.95 19.08
CA PHE A 445 -21.61 7.36 20.45
C PHE A 445 -22.50 8.61 20.44
N TYR A 446 -23.80 8.42 20.73
CA TYR A 446 -24.78 9.50 20.81
C TYR A 446 -25.67 9.43 22.05
N TRP A 447 -26.10 10.60 22.54
CA TRP A 447 -26.93 10.70 23.74
C TRP A 447 -28.42 10.83 23.40
N ARG A 448 -29.18 9.75 23.58
CA ARG A 448 -30.64 9.61 23.36
C ARG A 448 -31.15 9.78 21.92
N ARG A 449 -30.46 10.53 21.04
CA ARG A 449 -30.80 10.71 19.62
C ARG A 449 -29.52 10.77 18.77
N PRO A 450 -29.46 10.18 17.57
CA PRO A 450 -28.24 10.16 16.72
C PRO A 450 -27.65 11.54 16.37
N ARG A 451 -28.46 12.61 16.39
CA ARG A 451 -28.01 14.00 16.19
C ARG A 451 -27.20 14.56 17.38
N ASN A 452 -27.28 13.93 18.55
CA ASN A 452 -26.55 14.32 19.76
C ASN A 452 -25.31 13.43 19.94
N ASN A 453 -24.52 13.27 18.88
CA ASN A 453 -23.27 12.52 18.88
C ASN A 453 -22.07 13.36 19.36
N ILE A 454 -20.94 12.72 19.63
CA ILE A 454 -19.73 13.38 20.16
C ILE A 454 -19.23 14.49 19.21
N LEU A 455 -19.27 14.27 17.88
CA LEU A 455 -18.83 15.27 16.88
C LEU A 455 -19.69 16.54 16.95
N GLY A 456 -21.02 16.39 16.98
CA GLY A 456 -21.95 17.52 17.10
C GLY A 456 -21.86 18.25 18.45
N LEU A 457 -21.38 17.57 19.50
CA LEU A 457 -21.11 18.16 20.82
C LEU A 457 -19.79 18.94 20.85
N ILE A 458 -18.80 18.53 20.06
CA ILE A 458 -17.55 19.26 19.78
C ILE A 458 -17.79 20.41 18.77
N GLY A 459 -18.94 20.41 18.08
CA GLY A 459 -19.36 21.47 17.14
C GLY A 459 -19.06 21.17 15.67
N ILE A 460 -18.61 19.95 15.36
CA ILE A 460 -18.34 19.48 14.00
C ILE A 460 -19.66 18.96 13.38
N GLY A 461 -19.99 19.41 12.17
CA GLY A 461 -21.20 18.97 11.45
C GLY A 461 -22.49 19.70 11.86
N ARG A 462 -22.47 21.04 11.84
CA ARG A 462 -23.67 21.90 11.89
C ARG A 462 -24.00 22.47 10.52
#